data_AF-A0A7J8M3G4-F1
#
_entry.id   AF-A0A7J8M3G4-F1
#
_cell.length_a   1.000
_cell.length_b   1.000
_cell.length_c   1.000
_cell.angle_alpha   90.00
_cell.angle_beta   90.00
_cell.angle_gamma   90.00
#
_symmetry.space_group_name_H-M   'P 1'
#
loop_
_entity.id
_entity.type
_entity.pdbx_description
1 polymer ?
#
loop_
_entity_poly.entity_id
_entity_poly.type
_entity_poly.pdbx_seq_one_letter_code
_entity_poly.pdbx_strand_id
1 'polypeptide(L)'
;MTKRNHAGEVPEKILDILEKIGHIDSNQELPIPNSMKKAYCGVALDCTAKYLAGDPNTYAKYLEAVDRIWRGRIQDLEKSKASDLVCEQLRNRRLQVEAAATGDKEVIRCLTEMNTRGRAILSLKHYLLEAFGSMKPPVLEEACLKLGKYSK
;
A
#
# COMPACT_ATOMS: atom_id res chain seq x y z
N MET A 1 -2.41 18.12 28.63
CA MET A 1 -2.93 17.32 27.49
C MET A 1 -1.97 17.47 26.31
N THR A 2 -1.04 16.54 26.19
CA THR A 2 0.02 16.57 25.17
C THR A 2 -0.57 16.10 23.84
N LYS A 3 -0.57 16.97 22.81
CA LYS A 3 -0.90 16.59 21.43
C LYS A 3 0.01 15.42 21.05
N ARG A 4 -0.57 14.24 20.79
CA ARG A 4 0.17 13.16 20.13
C ARG A 4 0.47 13.63 18.70
N ASN A 5 1.74 13.84 18.43
CA ASN A 5 2.25 14.07 17.09
C ASN A 5 1.81 12.89 16.20
N HIS A 6 1.09 13.15 15.11
CA HIS A 6 0.67 12.14 14.13
C HIS A 6 1.84 11.74 13.20
N ALA A 7 3.07 11.79 13.71
CA ALA A 7 4.27 11.55 12.92
C ALA A 7 4.39 10.05 12.62
N GLY A 8 3.87 9.63 11.46
CA GLY A 8 4.14 8.32 10.87
C GLY A 8 2.96 7.34 10.77
N GLU A 9 1.70 7.79 10.83
CA GLU A 9 0.59 6.91 10.45
C GLU A 9 0.51 6.73 8.93
N VAL A 10 0.21 5.52 8.47
CA VAL A 10 -0.07 5.23 7.06
C VAL A 10 -1.59 5.36 6.86
N PRO A 11 -2.09 6.46 6.27
CA PRO A 11 -3.52 6.62 6.07
C PRO A 11 -4.02 5.70 4.98
N GLU A 12 -5.22 5.16 5.17
CA GLU A 12 -5.83 4.27 4.21
C GLU A 12 -6.11 4.93 2.85
N LYS A 13 -6.27 6.26 2.81
CA LYS A 13 -6.41 7.04 1.58
C LYS A 13 -5.25 6.81 0.58
N ILE A 14 -4.11 6.28 1.04
CA ILE A 14 -3.03 5.84 0.15
C ILE A 14 -3.48 4.71 -0.77
N LEU A 15 -4.37 3.81 -0.34
CA LEU A 15 -4.96 2.79 -1.22
C LEU A 15 -5.69 3.43 -2.40
N ASP A 16 -6.50 4.47 -2.17
CA ASP A 16 -7.18 5.22 -3.23
C ASP A 16 -6.19 5.85 -4.22
N ILE A 17 -5.08 6.38 -3.72
CA ILE A 17 -4.04 7.01 -4.55
C ILE A 17 -3.37 5.96 -5.44
N LEU A 18 -2.98 4.82 -4.86
CA LEU A 18 -2.36 3.73 -5.60
C LEU A 18 -3.33 3.13 -6.62
N GLU A 19 -4.60 2.92 -6.28
CA GLU A 19 -5.62 2.45 -7.23
C GLU A 19 -5.78 3.40 -8.41
N LYS A 20 -5.81 4.72 -8.16
CA LYS A 20 -5.89 5.74 -9.23
C LYS A 20 -4.67 5.74 -10.14
N ILE A 21 -3.46 5.66 -9.57
CA ILE A 21 -2.24 5.58 -10.37
C ILE A 21 -2.27 4.30 -11.20
N GLY A 22 -2.65 3.16 -10.61
CA GLY A 22 -2.71 1.89 -11.31
C GLY A 22 -3.74 1.89 -12.44
N HIS A 23 -4.87 2.56 -12.26
CA HIS A 23 -5.85 2.75 -13.33
C HIS A 23 -5.29 3.63 -14.47
N ILE A 24 -4.54 4.70 -14.16
CA ILE A 24 -3.88 5.54 -15.17
C ILE A 24 -2.85 4.73 -15.96
N ASP A 25 -1.96 4.01 -15.27
CA ASP A 25 -0.91 3.20 -15.89
C ASP A 25 -1.53 2.12 -16.77
N SER A 26 -2.58 1.42 -16.29
CA SER A 26 -3.28 0.39 -17.07
C SER A 26 -3.91 0.95 -18.35
N ASN A 27 -4.49 2.16 -18.30
CA ASN A 27 -5.04 2.83 -19.48
C ASN A 27 -3.98 3.30 -20.48
N GLN A 28 -2.72 3.38 -20.05
CA GLN A 28 -1.56 3.66 -20.91
C GLN A 28 -0.82 2.39 -21.33
N GLU A 29 -1.39 1.21 -21.06
CA GLU A 29 -0.76 -0.10 -21.29
C GLU A 29 0.58 -0.27 -20.55
N LEU A 30 0.78 0.50 -19.46
CA LEU A 30 1.96 0.40 -18.62
C LEU A 30 1.74 -0.67 -17.54
N PRO A 31 2.68 -1.60 -17.37
CA PRO A 31 2.57 -2.63 -16.33
C PRO A 31 2.71 -2.02 -14.94
N ILE A 32 1.86 -2.46 -14.01
CA ILE A 32 1.96 -2.07 -12.61
C ILE A 32 3.26 -2.62 -12.00
N PRO A 33 4.18 -1.76 -11.51
CA PRO A 33 5.47 -2.22 -11.00
C PRO A 33 5.32 -3.00 -9.69
N ASN A 34 6.21 -3.96 -9.48
CA ASN A 34 6.16 -4.82 -8.28
C ASN A 34 6.30 -4.04 -6.97
N SER A 35 7.01 -2.91 -6.96
CA SER A 35 7.11 -2.03 -5.79
C SER A 35 5.76 -1.44 -5.39
N MET A 36 4.92 -1.07 -6.37
CA MET A 36 3.58 -0.56 -6.15
C MET A 36 2.66 -1.63 -5.57
N LYS A 37 2.71 -2.85 -6.09
CA LYS A 37 1.95 -3.99 -5.54
C LYS A 37 2.35 -4.27 -4.08
N LYS A 38 3.64 -4.21 -3.78
CA LYS A 38 4.17 -4.34 -2.41
C LYS A 38 3.70 -3.19 -1.51
N ALA A 39 3.72 -1.96 -2.00
CA ALA A 39 3.23 -0.79 -1.28
C ALA A 39 1.73 -0.91 -0.96
N TYR A 40 0.92 -1.27 -1.95
CA TYR A 40 -0.52 -1.49 -1.77
C TYR A 40 -0.81 -2.57 -0.73
N CYS A 41 -0.15 -3.72 -0.83
CA CYS A 41 -0.24 -4.81 0.14
C CYS A 41 0.19 -4.38 1.55
N GLY A 42 1.30 -3.64 1.67
CA GLY A 42 1.80 -3.13 2.94
C GLY A 42 0.81 -2.16 3.61
N VAL A 43 0.27 -1.21 2.85
CA VAL A 43 -0.72 -0.24 3.33
C VAL A 43 -2.00 -0.93 3.79
N ALA A 44 -2.54 -1.85 2.99
CA ALA A 44 -3.76 -2.60 3.34
C ALA A 44 -3.56 -3.40 4.64
N LEU A 45 -2.40 -4.05 4.76
CA LEU A 45 -2.06 -4.82 5.96
C LEU A 45 -1.91 -3.93 7.19
N ASP A 46 -1.19 -2.80 7.09
CA ASP A 46 -1.03 -1.88 8.21
C ASP A 46 -2.34 -1.25 8.67
N CYS A 47 -3.18 -0.82 7.71
CA CYS A 47 -4.49 -0.25 8.00
C CYS A 47 -5.44 -1.24 8.69
N THR A 48 -5.15 -2.54 8.62
CA THR A 48 -5.96 -3.60 9.24
C THR A 48 -5.33 -4.11 10.54
N ALA A 49 -4.10 -4.61 10.47
CA ALA A 49 -3.41 -5.28 11.57
C ALA A 49 -3.10 -4.37 12.76
N LYS A 50 -3.04 -3.05 12.56
CA LYS A 50 -2.88 -2.08 13.67
C LYS A 50 -3.96 -2.20 14.75
N TYR A 51 -5.13 -2.75 14.41
CA TYR A 51 -6.22 -2.99 15.34
C TYR A 51 -6.10 -4.30 16.15
N LEU A 52 -5.16 -5.19 15.79
CA LEU A 52 -4.87 -6.42 16.54
C LEU A 52 -3.92 -6.17 17.73
N ALA A 53 -3.12 -5.10 17.69
CA ALA A 53 -2.14 -4.77 18.73
C ALA A 53 -2.76 -4.08 19.97
N GLY A 54 -4.09 -4.12 20.15
CA GLY A 54 -4.83 -3.34 21.14
C GLY A 54 -5.75 -4.15 22.06
N ASP A 55 -6.48 -3.42 22.92
CA ASP A 55 -7.55 -3.89 23.82
C ASP A 55 -8.64 -4.65 23.04
N PRO A 56 -9.36 -5.64 23.60
CA PRO A 56 -10.53 -6.28 22.99
C PRO A 56 -11.50 -5.35 22.22
N ASN A 57 -11.66 -4.09 22.64
CA ASN A 57 -12.45 -3.08 21.91
C ASN A 57 -11.91 -2.73 20.50
N THR A 58 -10.64 -2.98 20.21
CA THR A 58 -10.07 -2.76 18.87
C THR A 58 -10.32 -3.92 17.92
N TYR A 59 -10.73 -5.10 18.42
CA TYR A 59 -11.04 -6.24 17.55
C TYR A 59 -12.27 -5.99 16.67
N ALA A 60 -13.28 -5.27 17.15
CA ALA A 60 -14.41 -4.85 16.31
C ALA A 60 -13.96 -3.97 15.13
N LYS A 61 -12.99 -3.06 15.36
CA LYS A 61 -12.39 -2.22 14.31
C LYS A 61 -11.54 -3.03 13.34
N TYR A 62 -10.90 -4.09 13.83
CA TYR A 62 -10.21 -5.05 12.98
C TYR A 62 -11.18 -5.70 12.00
N LEU A 63 -12.30 -6.26 12.48
CA LEU A 63 -13.32 -6.88 11.64
C LEU A 63 -13.91 -5.90 10.62
N GLU A 64 -14.23 -4.68 11.06
CA GLU A 64 -14.69 -3.60 10.16
C GLU A 64 -13.66 -3.31 9.05
N ALA A 65 -12.37 -3.26 9.40
CA ALA A 65 -11.29 -3.08 8.42
C ALA A 65 -11.15 -4.30 7.48
N VAL A 66 -11.33 -5.53 7.97
CA VAL A 66 -11.36 -6.74 7.13
C VAL A 66 -12.47 -6.64 6.09
N ASP A 67 -13.69 -6.34 6.52
CA ASP A 67 -14.84 -6.26 5.62
C ASP A 67 -14.65 -5.16 4.58
N ARG A 68 -14.26 -3.96 5.02
CA ARG A 68 -14.17 -2.79 4.16
C ARG A 68 -13.00 -2.84 3.18
N ILE A 69 -11.81 -3.25 3.64
CA ILE A 69 -10.59 -3.25 2.82
C ILE A 69 -10.47 -4.54 2.01
N TRP A 70 -10.63 -5.70 2.64
CA TRP A 70 -10.27 -6.98 2.02
C TRP A 70 -11.44 -7.63 1.28
N ARG A 71 -12.62 -7.67 1.91
CA ARG A 71 -13.84 -8.28 1.32
C ARG A 71 -14.62 -7.31 0.43
N GLY A 72 -14.47 -6.00 0.65
CA GLY A 72 -14.97 -4.95 -0.22
C GLY A 72 -13.93 -4.56 -1.26
N ARG A 73 -13.11 -3.55 -0.95
CA ARG A 73 -12.20 -2.89 -1.90
C ARG A 73 -11.31 -3.86 -2.70
N ILE A 74 -10.53 -4.72 -2.04
CA ILE A 74 -9.57 -5.62 -2.71
C ILE A 74 -10.30 -6.69 -3.51
N GLN A 75 -11.38 -7.27 -2.96
CA GLN A 75 -12.17 -8.27 -3.68
C GLN A 75 -12.82 -7.70 -4.94
N ASP A 76 -13.33 -6.47 -4.88
CA ASP A 76 -13.95 -5.83 -6.04
C ASP A 76 -12.91 -5.44 -7.08
N LEU A 77 -11.74 -4.97 -6.65
CA LEU A 77 -10.59 -4.72 -7.53
C LEU A 77 -10.20 -6.01 -8.29
N GLU A 78 -10.13 -7.15 -7.58
CA GLU A 78 -9.81 -8.45 -8.18
C GLU A 78 -10.86 -8.91 -9.20
N LYS A 79 -12.16 -8.80 -8.85
CA LYS A 79 -13.26 -9.20 -9.74
C LYS A 79 -13.31 -8.35 -11.02
N SER A 80 -13.08 -7.05 -10.88
CA SER A 80 -13.15 -6.12 -12.01
C SER A 80 -12.05 -6.34 -13.04
N LYS A 81 -10.93 -6.98 -12.63
CA LYS A 81 -9.69 -7.10 -13.43
C LYS A 81 -9.19 -5.76 -13.99
N ALA A 82 -9.62 -4.64 -13.40
CA ALA A 82 -9.29 -3.30 -13.87
C ALA A 82 -7.85 -2.89 -13.51
N SER A 83 -7.16 -3.68 -12.69
CA SER A 83 -5.77 -3.43 -12.30
C SER A 83 -5.05 -4.71 -11.88
N ASP A 84 -3.79 -4.81 -12.29
CA ASP A 84 -2.86 -5.87 -11.88
C ASP A 84 -2.29 -5.70 -10.46
N LEU A 85 -2.87 -4.80 -9.65
CA LEU A 85 -2.51 -4.57 -8.25
C LEU A 85 -2.71 -5.80 -7.37
N VAL A 86 -3.71 -6.65 -7.67
CA VAL A 86 -4.01 -7.87 -6.90
C VAL A 86 -3.08 -9.00 -7.31
N CYS A 87 -1.94 -9.09 -6.62
CA CYS A 87 -0.95 -10.15 -6.79
C CYS A 87 -1.09 -11.28 -5.75
N GLU A 88 -0.36 -12.37 -5.97
CA GLU A 88 -0.31 -13.53 -5.05
C GLU A 88 0.06 -13.14 -3.61
N GLN A 89 0.98 -12.18 -3.44
CA GLN A 89 1.32 -11.69 -2.10
C GLN A 89 0.10 -11.09 -1.39
N LEU A 90 -0.74 -10.33 -2.11
CA LEU A 90 -1.94 -9.73 -1.55
C LEU A 90 -2.99 -10.79 -1.20
N ARG A 91 -3.19 -11.79 -2.07
CA ARG A 91 -4.08 -12.94 -1.81
C ARG A 91 -3.66 -13.70 -0.56
N ASN A 92 -2.37 -14.00 -0.42
CA ASN A 92 -1.84 -14.67 0.76
C ASN A 92 -2.04 -13.85 2.04
N ARG A 93 -1.87 -12.52 1.98
CA ARG A 93 -2.18 -11.65 3.12
C ARG A 93 -3.67 -11.60 3.44
N ARG A 94 -4.53 -11.63 2.44
CA ARG A 94 -5.98 -11.72 2.63
C ARG A 94 -6.36 -12.96 3.44
N LEU A 95 -5.84 -14.13 3.06
CA LEU A 95 -6.10 -15.38 3.78
C LEU A 95 -5.68 -15.30 5.26
N GLN A 96 -4.52 -14.69 5.55
CA GLN A 96 -4.06 -14.49 6.94
C GLN A 96 -4.98 -13.54 7.71
N VAL A 97 -5.37 -12.43 7.09
CA VAL A 97 -6.28 -11.46 7.72
C VAL A 97 -7.65 -12.11 7.99
N GLU A 98 -8.18 -12.89 7.05
CA GLU A 98 -9.45 -13.58 7.23
C GLU A 98 -9.35 -14.70 8.29
N ALA A 99 -8.23 -15.42 8.37
CA ALA A 99 -8.00 -16.41 9.43
C ALA A 99 -7.96 -15.77 10.83
N ALA A 100 -7.26 -14.64 10.99
CA ALA A 100 -7.27 -13.87 12.23
C ALA A 100 -8.67 -13.33 12.59
N ALA A 101 -9.50 -12.99 11.59
CA ALA A 101 -10.91 -12.63 11.81
C ALA A 101 -11.78 -13.79 12.31
N THR A 102 -11.36 -15.04 12.10
CA THR A 102 -12.01 -16.23 12.69
C THR A 102 -11.48 -16.61 14.06
N GLY A 103 -10.53 -15.85 14.61
CA GLY A 103 -9.95 -16.08 15.93
C GLY A 103 -8.73 -17.01 15.94
N ASP A 104 -8.07 -17.23 14.79
CA ASP A 104 -6.81 -17.98 14.74
C ASP A 104 -5.72 -17.27 15.55
N LYS A 105 -5.39 -17.84 16.72
CA LYS A 105 -4.46 -17.24 17.68
C LYS A 105 -3.04 -17.13 17.15
N GLU A 106 -2.57 -18.09 16.36
CA GLU A 106 -1.21 -18.07 15.82
C GLU A 106 -1.07 -16.99 14.74
N VAL A 107 -2.09 -16.85 13.89
CA VAL A 107 -2.10 -15.80 12.87
C VAL A 107 -2.27 -14.42 13.50
N ILE A 108 -3.14 -14.26 14.51
CA ILE A 108 -3.26 -13.01 15.27
C ILE A 108 -1.91 -12.63 15.87
N ARG A 109 -1.24 -13.56 16.56
CA ARG A 109 0.07 -13.32 17.17
C ARG A 109 1.10 -12.89 16.11
N CYS A 110 1.18 -13.61 15.00
CA CYS A 110 2.09 -13.30 13.89
C CYS A 110 1.85 -11.90 13.31
N LEU A 111 0.59 -11.52 13.09
CA LEU A 111 0.24 -10.20 12.56
C LEU A 111 0.52 -9.07 13.56
N THR A 112 0.31 -9.30 14.85
CA THR A 112 0.58 -8.33 15.92
C THR A 112 2.08 -8.09 16.14
N GLU A 113 2.90 -9.14 16.07
CA GLU A 113 4.36 -9.04 16.19
C GLU A 113 5.01 -8.40 14.96
N MET A 114 4.30 -8.33 13.83
CA MET A 114 4.81 -7.77 12.60
C MET A 114 4.87 -6.24 12.64
N ASN A 115 6.02 -5.67 12.30
CA ASN A 115 6.15 -4.23 12.07
C ASN A 115 5.48 -3.82 10.74
N THR A 116 4.15 -3.92 10.66
CA THR A 116 3.35 -3.62 9.47
C THR A 116 3.55 -2.19 9.00
N ARG A 117 3.59 -1.24 9.95
CA ARG A 117 3.78 0.19 9.67
C ARG A 117 5.12 0.48 9.01
N GLY A 118 6.20 -0.04 9.59
CA GLY A 118 7.54 0.13 9.05
C GLY A 118 7.66 -0.49 7.65
N ARG A 119 7.06 -1.66 7.45
CA ARG A 119 7.01 -2.34 6.14
C ARG A 119 6.23 -1.52 5.12
N ALA A 120 5.05 -1.01 5.48
CA ALA A 120 4.23 -0.17 4.60
C ALA A 120 4.97 1.10 4.17
N ILE A 121 5.57 1.84 5.11
CA ILE A 121 6.36 3.05 4.83
C ILE A 121 7.55 2.72 3.92
N LEU A 122 8.27 1.63 4.19
CA LEU A 122 9.42 1.22 3.37
C LEU A 122 9.00 0.83 1.96
N SER A 123 7.90 0.11 1.80
CA SER A 123 7.37 -0.25 0.48
C SER A 123 6.90 0.97 -0.30
N LEU A 124 6.23 1.93 0.35
CA LEU A 124 5.86 3.21 -0.27
C LEU A 124 7.09 3.99 -0.73
N LYS A 125 8.13 4.10 0.11
CA LYS A 125 9.38 4.77 -0.27
C LYS A 125 10.02 4.12 -1.49
N HIS A 126 10.10 2.79 -1.52
CA HIS A 126 10.65 2.08 -2.68
C HIS A 126 9.85 2.36 -3.95
N TYR A 127 8.52 2.31 -3.88
CA TYR A 127 7.67 2.63 -5.02
C TYR A 127 7.86 4.07 -5.50
N LEU A 128 7.86 5.04 -4.59
CA LEU A 128 8.06 6.45 -4.95
C LEU A 128 9.42 6.71 -5.57
N LEU A 129 10.48 6.05 -5.09
CA LEU A 129 11.83 6.15 -5.68
C LEU A 129 11.89 5.54 -7.09
N GLU A 130 11.27 4.38 -7.31
CA GLU A 130 11.17 3.77 -8.64
C GLU A 130 10.36 4.65 -9.59
N ALA A 131 9.20 5.14 -9.16
CA ALA A 131 8.36 6.05 -9.93
C ALA A 131 9.13 7.33 -10.29
N PHE A 132 9.80 7.96 -9.32
CA PHE A 132 10.59 9.17 -9.56
C PHE A 132 11.74 8.93 -10.53
N GLY A 133 12.44 7.80 -10.42
CA GLY A 133 13.52 7.43 -11.34
C GLY A 133 13.04 7.12 -12.77
N SER A 134 11.78 6.74 -12.94
CA SER A 134 11.18 6.49 -14.26
C SER A 134 10.67 7.76 -14.96
N MET A 135 10.45 8.84 -14.20
CA MET A 135 9.98 10.10 -14.76
C MET A 135 11.10 10.77 -15.55
N LYS A 136 10.82 11.21 -16.78
CA LYS A 136 11.75 12.06 -17.52
C LYS A 136 11.93 13.39 -16.78
N PRO A 137 13.15 13.98 -16.80
CA PRO A 137 13.35 15.32 -16.29
C PRO A 137 12.35 16.28 -16.94
N PRO A 138 11.89 17.32 -16.21
CA PRO A 138 11.12 18.39 -16.80
C PRO A 138 11.84 18.95 -18.04
N VAL A 139 11.07 19.33 -19.07
CA VAL A 139 11.59 19.85 -20.35
C VAL A 139 12.63 20.96 -20.15
N LEU A 140 12.45 21.80 -19.13
CA LEU A 140 13.38 22.87 -18.77
C LEU A 140 14.72 22.34 -18.22
N GLU A 141 14.69 21.30 -17.41
CA GLU A 141 15.90 20.67 -16.87
C GLU A 141 16.66 19.93 -17.98
N GLU A 142 15.94 19.30 -18.91
CA GLU A 142 16.55 18.68 -20.09
C GLU A 142 17.18 19.72 -21.03
N ALA A 143 16.56 20.89 -21.20
CA ALA A 143 17.15 22.00 -21.95
C ALA A 143 18.42 22.55 -21.27
N CYS A 144 18.41 22.73 -19.94
CA CYS A 144 19.58 23.15 -19.18
C CYS A 144 20.74 22.14 -19.27
N LEU A 145 20.44 20.83 -19.17
CA LEU A 145 21.44 19.77 -19.33
C LEU A 145 22.05 19.73 -20.74
N LYS A 146 21.26 20.02 -21.77
CA LYS A 146 21.75 20.15 -23.16
C LYS A 146 22.64 21.38 -23.30
N LEU A 147 22.21 22.55 -22.83
CA LEU A 147 22.98 23.80 -22.92
C LEU A 147 24.32 23.73 -22.16
N GLY A 148 24.35 23.08 -20.99
CA GLY A 148 25.60 22.86 -20.24
C GLY A 148 26.59 21.90 -20.90
N LYS A 149 26.14 21.03 -21.81
CA LYS A 149 27.00 20.11 -22.58
C LYS A 149 27.58 20.71 -23.87
N TYR A 150 27.02 21.82 -24.37
CA TYR A 150 27.52 22.56 -25.54
C TYR A 150 28.40 23.77 -25.17
N SER A 151 28.66 23.99 -23.88
CA SER A 151 29.45 25.13 -23.37
C SER A 151 30.92 24.76 -23.06
N LYS A 152 31.51 23.78 -23.77
CA LYS A 152 32.95 23.47 -23.71
C LYS A 152 33.57 23.50 -25.10
#